data_AF-A0A924U4H6-F1
#
_entry.id   AF-A0A924U4H6-F1
#
_cell.length_a   1.000
_cell.length_b   1.000
_cell.length_c   1.000
_cell.angle_alpha   90.00
_cell.angle_beta   90.00
_cell.angle_gamma   90.00
#
_symmetry.space_group_name_H-M   'P 1'
#
loop_
_entity.id
_entity.type
_entity.pdbx_description
1 polymer ?
#
loop_
_entity_poly.entity_id
_entity_poly.type
_entity_poly.pdbx_seq_one_letter_code
_entity_poly.pdbx_strand_id
1 'polypeptide(L)'
;MTQRILILLGHSDRAGGPLCDALAQRCAQGAASAGHEPRTADVATLGFPLRRSRRGWQRGALPTGLAEARQAIGWATHRVLFLPLWRGDMPALAWRWYFRARRVKALERNIRGFCGIAPIDETRVGLVDGLDQAERLAWFAKLHALVVKAA
;
A
#
# COMPACT_ATOMS: atom_id res chain seq x y z
N MET A 1 7.51 17.26 -12.23
CA MET A 1 6.11 17.75 -12.15
C MET A 1 5.57 17.36 -10.78
N THR A 2 4.71 18.16 -10.15
CA THR A 2 4.10 17.80 -8.87
C THR A 2 3.16 16.60 -9.06
N GLN A 3 3.31 15.56 -8.24
CA GLN A 3 2.48 14.35 -8.30
C GLN A 3 1.54 14.30 -7.11
N ARG A 4 0.39 13.65 -7.31
CA ARG A 4 -0.59 13.40 -6.25
C ARG A 4 -0.44 11.94 -5.82
N ILE A 5 0.17 11.72 -4.66
CA ILE A 5 0.58 10.40 -4.20
C ILE A 5 -0.38 9.91 -3.11
N LEU A 6 -1.09 8.81 -3.34
CA LEU A 6 -1.88 8.15 -2.31
C LEU A 6 -1.07 7.02 -1.67
N ILE A 7 -0.90 7.08 -0.35
CA ILE A 7 -0.28 6.04 0.47
C ILE A 7 -1.41 5.30 1.19
N LEU A 8 -1.60 4.02 0.88
CA LEU A 8 -2.62 3.17 1.49
C LEU A 8 -2.00 2.25 2.54
N LEU A 9 -2.44 2.38 3.79
CA LEU A 9 -2.09 1.50 4.90
C LEU A 9 -3.13 0.39 5.01
N GLY A 10 -2.72 -0.86 4.82
CA GLY A 10 -3.61 -2.03 4.91
C GLY A 10 -3.47 -2.86 6.19
N HIS A 11 -2.73 -2.37 7.19
CA HIS A 11 -2.55 -3.11 8.45
C HIS A 11 -3.77 -2.94 9.35
N SER A 12 -4.52 -4.02 9.60
CA SER A 12 -5.77 -3.95 10.37
C SER A 12 -5.59 -3.77 11.88
N ASP A 13 -4.41 -4.09 12.41
CA ASP A 13 -4.10 -3.93 13.84
C ASP A 13 -3.16 -2.75 14.09
N ARG A 14 -3.61 -1.74 14.85
CA ARG A 14 -2.81 -0.57 15.20
C ARG A 14 -1.78 -0.84 16.30
N ALA A 15 -2.00 -1.87 17.11
CA ALA A 15 -1.05 -2.24 18.16
C ALA A 15 0.15 -3.02 17.60
N GLY A 16 -0.05 -3.80 16.53
CA GLY A 16 0.97 -4.67 15.92
C GLY A 16 1.75 -4.10 14.73
N GLY A 17 1.50 -2.85 14.30
CA GLY A 17 1.97 -2.33 13.01
C GLY A 17 3.09 -1.27 12.97
N PRO A 18 4.05 -1.15 13.92
CA PRO A 18 4.95 0.01 14.00
C PRO A 18 5.81 0.23 12.74
N LEU A 19 6.14 -0.82 11.99
CA LEU A 19 6.96 -0.66 10.78
C LEU A 19 6.16 -0.12 9.59
N CYS A 20 4.95 -0.63 9.31
CA CYS A 20 4.16 -0.14 8.17
C CYS A 20 3.83 1.34 8.33
N ASP A 21 3.46 1.75 9.54
CA ASP A 21 3.18 3.14 9.87
C ASP A 21 4.43 4.02 9.74
N ALA A 22 5.58 3.57 10.26
CA ALA A 22 6.84 4.30 10.11
C ALA A 22 7.30 4.44 8.64
N LEU A 23 7.14 3.38 7.84
CA LEU A 23 7.45 3.42 6.40
C LEU A 23 6.53 4.38 5.66
N ALA A 24 5.23 4.36 5.96
CA ALA A 24 4.26 5.26 5.34
C ALA A 24 4.51 6.73 5.70
N GLN A 25 4.82 7.02 6.97
CA GLN A 25 5.17 8.38 7.41
C GLN A 25 6.42 8.90 6.69
N ARG A 26 7.48 8.10 6.60
CA ARG A 26 8.71 8.49 5.91
C ARG A 26 8.51 8.63 4.40
N CYS A 27 7.66 7.77 3.81
CA CYS A 27 7.26 7.90 2.41
C CYS A 27 6.54 9.23 2.15
N ALA A 28 5.60 9.62 3.02
CA ALA A 28 4.89 10.89 2.92
C ALA A 28 5.86 12.08 3.07
N GLN A 29 6.74 12.04 4.07
CA GLN A 29 7.75 13.10 4.29
C GLN A 29 8.71 13.25 3.10
N GLY A 30 9.16 12.14 2.52
CA GLY A 30 10.03 12.14 1.34
C GLY A 30 9.32 12.71 0.11
N ALA A 31 8.07 12.31 -0.12
CA ALA A 31 7.24 12.86 -1.19
C ALA A 31 7.03 14.37 -1.06
N ALA A 32 6.67 14.84 0.14
CA ALA A 32 6.47 16.25 0.41
C ALA A 32 7.76 17.07 0.22
N SER A 33 8.88 16.57 0.73
CA SER A 33 10.20 17.22 0.59
C SER A 33 10.66 17.32 -0.87
N ALA A 34 10.22 16.41 -1.74
CA ALA A 34 10.49 16.43 -3.17
C ALA A 34 9.49 17.28 -3.99
N GLY A 35 8.54 17.96 -3.33
CA GLY A 35 7.57 18.84 -3.98
C GLY A 35 6.34 18.14 -4.55
N HIS A 36 6.03 16.93 -4.07
CA HIS A 36 4.78 16.21 -4.39
C HIS A 36 3.74 16.40 -3.28
N GLU A 37 2.50 16.05 -3.59
CA GLU A 37 1.38 16.10 -2.65
C GLU A 37 1.06 14.67 -2.18
N PRO A 38 1.49 14.25 -0.97
CA PRO A 38 1.09 12.96 -0.41
C PRO A 38 -0.25 13.06 0.33
N ARG A 39 -1.06 12.00 0.24
CA ARG A 39 -2.21 11.74 1.11
C ARG A 39 -2.15 10.31 1.63
N THR A 40 -2.47 10.13 2.91
CA THR A 40 -2.52 8.80 3.51
C THR A 40 -3.97 8.39 3.69
N ALA A 41 -4.32 7.17 3.28
CA ALA A 41 -5.59 6.54 3.58
C ALA A 41 -5.34 5.26 4.37
N ASP A 42 -6.00 5.14 5.52
CA ASP A 42 -5.84 4.00 6.39
C ASP A 42 -7.05 3.10 6.38
N VAL A 43 -6.86 1.84 5.97
CA VAL A 43 -7.95 0.87 5.85
C VAL A 43 -8.51 0.49 7.23
N ALA A 44 -7.69 0.46 8.28
CA ALA A 44 -8.13 0.09 9.62
C ALA A 44 -9.10 1.11 10.22
N THR A 45 -9.09 2.35 9.73
CA THR A 45 -10.00 3.41 10.21
C THR A 45 -11.25 3.57 9.36
N LEU A 46 -11.37 2.85 8.23
CA LEU A 46 -12.54 2.95 7.36
C LEU A 46 -13.74 2.26 8.01
N GLY A 47 -14.68 3.05 8.51
CA GLY A 47 -15.95 2.55 9.05
C GLY A 47 -16.98 2.28 7.96
N PHE A 48 -17.19 1.02 7.58
CA PHE A 48 -18.28 0.65 6.67
C PHE A 48 -18.91 -0.71 7.04
N PRO A 49 -20.22 -0.89 6.82
CA PRO A 49 -20.88 -2.14 7.17
C PRO A 49 -20.48 -3.27 6.22
N LEU A 50 -20.33 -4.48 6.76
CA LEU A 50 -20.21 -5.69 5.96
C LEU A 50 -21.49 -5.91 5.15
N ARG A 51 -21.36 -5.94 3.81
CA ARG A 51 -22.50 -6.22 2.92
C ARG A 51 -22.80 -7.71 2.92
N ARG A 52 -24.06 -8.07 3.18
CA ARG A 52 -24.51 -9.48 3.31
C ARG A 52 -25.31 -10.01 2.12
N SER A 53 -25.43 -9.25 1.03
CA SER A 53 -26.17 -9.70 -0.17
C SER A 53 -25.55 -9.21 -1.47
N ARG A 54 -25.63 -10.05 -2.52
CA ARG A 54 -25.19 -9.71 -3.88
C ARG A 54 -25.89 -8.48 -4.45
N ARG A 55 -27.22 -8.37 -4.23
CA ARG A 55 -28.01 -7.21 -4.65
C ARG A 55 -27.51 -5.94 -3.95
N GLY A 56 -27.22 -6.02 -2.65
CA GLY A 56 -26.65 -4.93 -1.87
C GLY A 56 -25.25 -4.54 -2.31
N TRP A 57 -24.45 -5.47 -2.87
CA TRP A 57 -23.14 -5.21 -3.44
C TRP A 57 -23.21 -4.47 -4.79
N GLN A 58 -24.08 -4.92 -5.70
CA GLN A 58 -24.14 -4.39 -7.07
C GLN A 58 -24.89 -3.05 -7.19
N ARG A 59 -25.92 -2.84 -6.37
CA ARG A 59 -26.85 -1.70 -6.47
C ARG A 59 -26.84 -0.79 -5.25
N GLY A 60 -26.03 -1.10 -4.24
CA GLY A 60 -25.95 -0.31 -3.03
C GLY A 60 -25.23 1.01 -3.26
N ALA A 61 -25.70 2.08 -2.61
CA ALA A 61 -24.96 3.33 -2.55
C ALA A 61 -23.61 3.13 -1.85
N LEU A 62 -22.60 3.91 -2.24
CA LEU A 62 -21.29 3.87 -1.59
C LEU A 62 -21.46 4.23 -0.09
N PRO A 63 -20.99 3.38 0.84
CA PRO A 63 -20.98 3.74 2.27
C PRO A 63 -20.21 5.03 2.51
N THR A 64 -20.73 5.89 3.39
CA THR A 64 -20.11 7.19 3.70
C THR A 64 -18.66 7.05 4.17
N GLY A 65 -18.35 6.03 4.98
CA GLY A 65 -16.97 5.76 5.41
C GLY A 65 -16.00 5.29 4.32
N LEU A 66 -16.46 5.11 3.07
CA LEU A 66 -15.60 4.86 1.90
C LEU A 66 -15.50 6.07 0.96
N ALA A 67 -16.24 7.16 1.22
CA ALA A 67 -16.29 8.31 0.32
C ALA A 67 -14.91 8.98 0.17
N GLU A 68 -14.24 9.24 1.29
CA GLU A 68 -12.91 9.86 1.33
C GLU A 68 -11.86 8.98 0.64
N ALA A 69 -11.85 7.67 0.94
CA ALA A 69 -10.96 6.72 0.29
C ALA A 69 -11.19 6.70 -1.24
N ARG A 70 -12.45 6.74 -1.70
CA ARG A 70 -12.77 6.81 -3.14
C ARG A 70 -12.25 8.10 -3.78
N GLN A 71 -12.46 9.24 -3.12
CA GLN A 71 -11.97 10.53 -3.61
C GLN A 71 -10.44 10.56 -3.67
N ALA A 72 -9.77 10.05 -2.65
CA ALA A 72 -8.31 9.95 -2.61
C ALA A 72 -7.76 9.08 -3.76
N ILE A 73 -8.42 7.94 -4.04
CA ILE A 73 -8.07 7.06 -5.17
C ILE A 73 -8.21 7.81 -6.51
N GLY A 74 -9.30 8.56 -6.71
CA GLY A 74 -9.51 9.33 -7.95
C GLY A 74 -8.59 10.55 -8.09
N TRP A 75 -8.20 11.15 -6.97
CA TRP A 75 -7.27 12.28 -6.94
C TRP A 75 -5.82 11.86 -7.24
N ALA A 76 -5.42 10.65 -6.86
CA ALA A 76 -4.02 10.22 -6.94
C ALA A 76 -3.58 9.88 -8.38
N THR A 77 -2.43 10.43 -8.78
CA THR A 77 -1.69 10.03 -9.99
C THR A 77 -0.73 8.87 -9.71
N HIS A 78 -0.20 8.79 -8.49
CA HIS A 78 0.67 7.72 -8.01
C HIS A 78 0.11 7.07 -6.75
N ARG A 79 0.31 5.76 -6.58
CA ARG A 79 -0.26 5.01 -5.45
C ARG A 79 0.77 4.05 -4.84
N VAL A 80 1.02 4.19 -3.54
CA VAL A 80 1.89 3.34 -2.72
C VAL A 80 1.03 2.54 -1.76
N LEU A 81 1.23 1.23 -1.65
CA LEU A 81 0.46 0.38 -0.75
C LEU A 81 1.39 -0.34 0.21
N PHE A 82 1.15 -0.19 1.51
CA PHE A 82 1.82 -0.93 2.57
C PHE A 82 0.88 -2.00 3.11
N LEU A 83 1.14 -3.25 2.71
CA LEU A 83 0.32 -4.41 3.05
C LEU A 83 1.19 -5.42 3.83
N PRO A 84 0.89 -5.70 5.10
CA PRO A 84 1.60 -6.75 5.82
C PRO A 84 1.22 -8.12 5.27
N LEU A 85 2.20 -9.03 5.18
CA LEU A 85 1.94 -10.44 4.90
C LEU A 85 1.69 -11.14 6.24
N TRP A 86 0.42 -11.32 6.62
CA TRP A 86 0.05 -11.95 7.89
C TRP A 86 0.29 -13.47 7.84
N ARG A 87 0.79 -14.04 8.95
CA ARG A 87 1.09 -15.47 9.18
C ARG A 87 2.16 -16.08 8.26
N GLY A 88 3.35 -15.48 8.28
CA GLY A 88 4.58 -16.14 7.83
C GLY A 88 4.48 -16.69 6.42
N ASP A 89 4.42 -15.81 5.42
CA ASP A 89 4.69 -16.27 4.06
C ASP A 89 6.15 -16.74 3.96
N MET A 90 6.47 -17.63 3.01
CA MET A 90 7.84 -18.11 2.82
C MET A 90 8.80 -16.93 2.62
N PRO A 91 10.09 -17.03 3.03
CA PRO A 91 11.09 -15.98 2.80
C PRO A 91 10.99 -15.43 1.38
N ALA A 92 11.06 -14.10 1.20
CA ALA A 92 10.67 -13.43 -0.05
C ALA A 92 11.31 -14.04 -1.32
N LEU A 93 12.53 -14.57 -1.18
CA LEU A 93 13.24 -15.31 -2.22
C LEU A 93 12.60 -16.68 -2.53
N ALA A 94 12.34 -17.50 -1.51
CA ALA A 94 11.72 -18.81 -1.65
C ALA A 94 10.29 -18.72 -2.21
N TRP A 95 9.52 -17.72 -1.77
CA TRP A 95 8.20 -17.44 -2.32
C TRP A 95 8.24 -17.00 -3.79
N ARG A 96 9.19 -16.13 -4.15
CA ARG A 96 9.40 -15.69 -5.54
C ARG A 96 9.83 -16.84 -6.44
N TRP A 97 10.66 -17.76 -5.96
CA TRP A 97 11.08 -18.96 -6.67
C TRP A 97 9.93 -19.95 -6.87
N TYR A 98 9.20 -20.30 -5.81
CA TYR A 98 8.18 -21.35 -5.83
C TYR A 98 6.83 -20.89 -6.41
N PHE A 99 6.32 -19.75 -5.95
CA PHE A 99 5.01 -19.25 -6.37
C PHE A 99 5.08 -18.30 -7.57
N ARG A 100 6.29 -17.96 -8.08
CA ARG A 100 6.50 -16.98 -9.17
C ARG A 100 5.80 -15.63 -8.94
N ALA A 101 5.58 -15.28 -7.67
CA ALA A 101 4.78 -14.14 -7.25
C ALA A 101 3.30 -14.15 -7.64
N ARG A 102 2.66 -15.32 -7.82
CA ARG A 102 1.30 -15.47 -8.36
C ARG A 102 0.22 -14.59 -7.71
N ARG A 103 0.23 -14.35 -6.39
CA ARG A 103 -0.76 -13.47 -5.73
C ARG A 103 -0.57 -12.00 -6.07
N VAL A 104 0.69 -11.53 -6.10
CA VAL A 104 0.99 -10.14 -6.47
C VAL A 104 0.83 -9.96 -7.96
N LYS A 105 1.26 -10.92 -8.79
CA LYS A 105 0.96 -10.91 -10.23
C LYS A 105 -0.52 -10.95 -10.55
N ALA A 106 -1.34 -11.61 -9.72
CA ALA A 106 -2.79 -11.57 -9.86
C ALA A 106 -3.36 -10.20 -9.49
N LEU A 107 -2.88 -9.56 -8.41
CA LEU A 107 -3.25 -8.18 -8.06
C LEU A 107 -2.80 -7.17 -9.14
N GLU A 108 -1.58 -7.33 -9.64
CA GLU A 108 -0.98 -6.51 -10.69
C GLU A 108 -1.74 -6.67 -12.01
N ARG A 109 -2.00 -7.89 -12.48
CA ARG A 109 -2.62 -8.11 -13.78
C ARG A 109 -4.14 -7.98 -13.77
N ASN A 110 -4.81 -8.52 -12.75
CA ASN A 110 -6.26 -8.66 -12.77
C ASN A 110 -7.00 -7.48 -12.13
N ILE A 111 -6.33 -6.68 -11.30
CA ILE A 111 -6.94 -5.51 -10.66
C ILE A 111 -6.26 -4.25 -11.14
N ARG A 112 -4.94 -4.12 -10.98
CA ARG A 112 -4.26 -2.86 -11.31
C ARG A 112 -4.14 -2.64 -12.81
N GLY A 113 -3.62 -3.62 -13.54
CA GLY A 113 -3.48 -3.58 -15.00
C GLY A 113 -4.83 -3.53 -15.70
N PHE A 114 -5.83 -4.27 -15.21
CA PHE A 114 -7.20 -4.21 -15.72
C PHE A 114 -7.86 -2.82 -15.52
N CYS A 115 -7.58 -2.15 -14.40
CA CYS A 115 -8.04 -0.78 -14.13
C CYS A 115 -7.14 0.31 -14.72
N GLY A 116 -6.17 -0.02 -15.58
CA GLY A 116 -5.27 0.94 -16.23
C GLY A 116 -4.22 1.58 -15.31
N ILE A 117 -3.96 0.98 -14.14
CA ILE A 117 -2.95 1.45 -13.19
C ILE A 117 -1.59 0.91 -13.63
N ALA A 118 -0.75 1.77 -14.21
CA ALA A 118 0.61 1.48 -14.64
C ALA A 118 1.51 2.75 -14.54
N PRO A 119 2.83 2.62 -14.36
CA PRO A 119 3.58 1.39 -14.08
C PRO A 119 3.30 0.85 -12.66
N ILE A 120 3.60 -0.43 -12.43
CA ILE A 120 3.45 -1.06 -11.11
C ILE A 120 4.83 -1.53 -10.66
N ASP A 121 5.40 -0.82 -9.69
CA ASP A 121 6.62 -1.22 -9.01
C ASP A 121 6.29 -1.90 -7.68
N GLU A 122 7.00 -2.98 -7.39
CA GLU A 122 6.81 -3.77 -6.18
C GLU A 122 8.10 -3.83 -5.36
N THR A 123 8.00 -3.44 -4.09
CA THR A 123 9.07 -3.62 -3.10
C THR A 123 8.57 -4.52 -1.97
N ARG A 124 9.29 -5.62 -1.72
CA ARG A 124 9.00 -6.56 -0.62
C ARG A 124 10.04 -6.47 0.47
N VAL A 125 9.58 -6.37 1.70
CA VAL A 125 10.41 -6.45 2.92
C VAL A 125 10.04 -7.74 3.63
N GLY A 126 10.98 -8.67 3.75
CA GLY A 126 10.79 -9.94 4.45
C GLY A 126 11.45 -9.91 5.83
N LEU A 127 11.07 -10.85 6.70
CA LEU A 127 11.67 -11.06 8.04
C LEU A 127 11.67 -9.80 8.93
N VAL A 128 10.57 -9.05 8.89
CA VAL A 128 10.42 -7.76 9.59
C VAL A 128 10.71 -7.84 11.10
N ASP A 129 10.30 -8.93 11.73
CA ASP A 129 10.47 -9.13 13.18
C ASP A 129 11.94 -9.33 13.59
N GLY A 130 12.82 -9.68 12.64
CA GLY A 130 14.25 -9.88 12.86
C GLY A 130 15.14 -8.70 12.43
N LEU A 131 14.56 -7.62 11.88
CA LEU A 131 15.36 -6.51 11.35
C LEU A 131 15.97 -5.67 12.46
N ASP A 132 17.28 -5.48 12.40
CA ASP A 132 18.00 -4.56 13.27
C ASP A 132 17.77 -3.09 12.89
N GLN A 133 18.29 -2.16 13.69
CA GLN A 133 18.08 -0.73 13.45
C GLN A 133 18.78 -0.22 12.17
N ALA A 134 19.95 -0.77 11.81
CA ALA A 134 20.69 -0.38 10.62
C ALA A 134 19.96 -0.85 9.34
N GLU A 135 19.45 -2.08 9.34
CA GLU A 135 18.66 -2.65 8.25
C GLU A 135 17.35 -1.87 8.05
N ARG A 136 16.68 -1.48 9.13
CA ARG A 136 15.49 -0.60 9.07
C ARG A 136 15.83 0.74 8.43
N LEU A 137 16.95 1.38 8.82
CA LEU A 137 17.41 2.64 8.24
C LEU A 137 17.74 2.49 6.75
N ALA A 138 18.37 1.39 6.33
CA ALA A 138 18.65 1.10 4.93
C ALA A 138 17.36 0.96 4.11
N TRP A 139 16.34 0.28 4.64
CA TRP A 139 15.03 0.20 4.01
C TRP A 139 14.34 1.55 3.90
N PHE A 140 14.44 2.39 4.93
CA PHE A 140 13.91 3.75 4.88
C PHE A 140 14.59 4.59 3.79
N ALA A 141 15.92 4.54 3.69
CA ALA A 141 16.67 5.26 2.65
C ALA A 141 16.30 4.79 1.25
N LYS A 142 16.17 3.46 1.05
CA LYS A 142 15.76 2.87 -0.22
C LYS A 142 14.34 3.29 -0.62
N LEU A 143 13.38 3.26 0.30
CA LEU A 143 12.02 3.69 0.01
C LEU A 143 11.93 5.18 -0.30
N HIS A 144 12.68 6.01 0.43
CA HIS A 144 12.80 7.43 0.13
C HIS A 144 13.28 7.65 -1.31
N ALA A 145 14.35 6.96 -1.73
CA ALA A 145 14.87 7.05 -3.09
C ALA A 145 13.85 6.58 -4.16
N LEU A 146 13.08 5.53 -3.87
CA LEU A 146 12.04 5.04 -4.78
C LEU A 146 10.90 6.05 -4.95
N VAL A 147 10.47 6.70 -3.87
CA VAL A 147 9.41 7.72 -3.92
C VAL A 147 9.86 8.95 -4.70
N VAL A 148 11.09 9.41 -4.48
CA VAL A 148 11.68 10.53 -5.22
C VAL A 148 11.84 10.22 -6.70
N LYS A 149 12.18 8.97 -7.05
CA LYS A 149 12.37 8.55 -8.45
C LYS A 149 11.05 8.30 -9.17
N ALA A 150 10.04 7.80 -8.47
CA ALA A 150 8.74 7.43 -9.04
C ALA A 150 7.80 8.63 -9.25
N ALA A 151 8.21 9.84 -8.84
CA ALA A 151 7.37 11.03 -8.85
C ALA A 151 7.92 12.11 -9.79
#